data_AF-A0A9P6G8X3-F1
#
_entry.id   AF-A0A9P6G8X3-F1
#
_cell.length_a   1.000
_cell.length_b   1.000
_cell.length_c   1.000
_cell.angle_alpha   90.00
_cell.angle_beta   90.00
_cell.angle_gamma   90.00
#
_symmetry.space_group_name_H-M   'P 1'
#
loop_
_entity.id
_entity.type
_entity.pdbx_description
1 polymer ?
#
loop_
_entity_poly.entity_id
_entity_poly.type
_entity_poly.pdbx_seq_one_letter_code
_entity_poly.pdbx_strand_id
1 'polypeptide(L)'
;MQSAPEHKFPCGHVLCEDCCKALGRHFDTDPHLYEFDYCPICELPCKVALRVRPVTAGFRVLSIDGGGIRAVIPIQFLRALEQTIGLDMPVQEHFDLSYGTSSGSMVNLALYGLGMKASEAFDLFKQLSARVFRGRSRVGVGLAATLQALVMSYRNGRFPAGDIDGALSDIFNDATLLDHPYMSSIGARTGFPIVNAETSETCLVTSYNGAARGPDLSDCSGTTTYRVLRSDTALDDILIKDAARCASAAPWYFTPHKIPYHGTYIDGGLSDNNPCMLAMQELQRMAPELPRPDQFVSVGTGLSRASQAAGTGGKDSFLFGNNSLRQTFKHYWSENFDGDKKFASMRNMMAATLPNGTGDVNGWLRRFNLSLEEELPDLADARAMDDLANAAWVLFTSDPALHDLARAVLASSFYFELRCIPMYENGYYTCYVRILCRIHVTKPAFTGLLQKLDAMGARFLLQKRTARQIKPVAASFDQTGNFSQPVSLRVRDLEEPLDVRLRFLGTRGYHISASPVSIDTLIKQQKLELASLSHAGSAYNSPTKKRRPSGHCHRKVKRHCSSVR
;
A
#
# COMPACT_ATOMS: atom_id res chain seq x y z
N MET A 1 5.33 13.82 18.79
CA MET A 1 6.17 13.08 17.83
C MET A 1 6.07 13.80 16.50
N GLN A 2 7.20 14.21 15.91
CA GLN A 2 7.24 14.73 14.55
C GLN A 2 7.38 13.54 13.60
N SER A 3 6.48 13.44 12.61
CA SER A 3 6.57 12.41 11.56
C SER A 3 7.90 12.52 10.80
N ALA A 4 8.45 11.39 10.33
CA ALA A 4 9.70 11.41 9.57
C ALA A 4 9.51 12.10 8.20
N PRO A 5 10.51 12.85 7.69
CA PRO A 5 10.44 13.44 6.35
C PRO A 5 10.38 12.39 5.25
N GLU A 6 9.38 12.45 4.36
CA GLU A 6 9.19 11.44 3.31
C GLU A 6 8.68 11.96 1.96
N HIS A 7 8.33 13.25 1.87
CA HIS A 7 7.88 13.87 0.62
C HIS A 7 8.96 14.79 0.07
N LYS A 8 9.70 14.32 -0.93
CA LYS A 8 10.78 15.06 -1.58
C LYS A 8 10.20 16.00 -2.65
N PHE A 9 10.61 17.26 -2.57
CA PHE A 9 10.29 18.30 -3.54
C PHE A 9 11.35 18.30 -4.66
N PRO A 10 11.04 18.81 -5.87
CA PRO A 10 12.01 18.86 -6.98
C PRO A 10 13.32 19.60 -6.68
N CYS A 11 13.31 20.51 -5.71
CA CYS A 11 14.51 21.22 -5.24
C CYS A 11 15.39 20.39 -4.28
N GLY A 12 14.98 19.16 -3.94
CA GLY A 12 15.70 18.25 -3.03
C GLY A 12 15.25 18.30 -1.56
N HIS A 13 14.49 19.33 -1.15
CA HIS A 13 13.96 19.40 0.22
C HIS A 13 12.93 18.31 0.48
N VAL A 14 12.97 17.71 1.68
CA VAL A 14 12.04 16.65 2.09
C VAL A 14 11.21 17.12 3.27
N LEU A 15 9.89 17.01 3.17
CA LEU A 15 8.96 17.34 4.25
C LEU A 15 8.29 16.09 4.80
N CYS A 16 7.91 16.11 6.08
CA CYS A 16 7.05 15.07 6.64
C CYS A 16 5.59 15.33 6.29
N GLU A 17 4.74 14.30 6.42
CA GLU A 17 3.32 14.39 6.12
C GLU A 17 2.63 15.51 6.93
N ASP A 18 2.95 15.67 8.22
CA ASP A 18 2.39 16.74 9.08
C ASP A 18 2.74 18.15 8.58
N CYS A 19 3.98 18.38 8.18
CA CYS A 19 4.40 19.65 7.58
C CYS A 19 3.67 19.91 6.26
N CYS A 20 3.47 18.87 5.45
CA CYS A 20 2.75 19.02 4.20
C CYS A 20 1.27 19.37 4.44
N LYS A 21 0.63 18.76 5.45
CA LYS A 21 -0.75 19.10 5.83
C LYS A 21 -0.89 20.52 6.35
N ALA A 22 0.11 21.01 7.09
CA ALA A 22 0.08 22.35 7.66
C ALA A 22 0.34 23.46 6.63
N LEU A 23 1.18 23.18 5.62
CA LEU A 23 1.67 24.20 4.68
C LEU A 23 1.01 24.11 3.29
N GLY A 24 0.46 22.96 2.93
CA GLY A 24 -0.14 22.73 1.62
C GLY A 24 -1.51 23.36 1.49
N ARG A 25 -1.82 23.84 0.29
CA ARG A 25 -3.18 24.29 -0.04
C ARG A 25 -4.05 23.07 -0.28
N HIS A 26 -5.26 23.07 0.24
CA HIS A 26 -6.26 22.03 -0.01
C HIS A 26 -7.60 22.70 -0.35
N PHE A 27 -8.49 21.94 -0.97
CA PHE A 27 -9.80 22.43 -1.40
C PHE A 27 -10.90 21.56 -0.81
N ASP A 28 -12.06 22.14 -0.49
CA ASP A 28 -13.18 21.37 0.09
C ASP A 28 -13.70 20.26 -0.86
N THR A 29 -13.47 20.42 -2.16
CA THR A 29 -13.77 19.41 -3.18
C THR A 29 -12.87 18.17 -3.08
N ASP A 30 -11.69 18.27 -2.47
CA ASP A 30 -10.77 17.17 -2.21
C ASP A 30 -9.93 17.45 -0.95
N PRO A 31 -10.51 17.28 0.25
CA PRO A 31 -9.92 17.75 1.51
C PRO A 31 -8.65 16.99 1.93
N HIS A 32 -8.34 15.89 1.25
CA HIS A 32 -7.20 15.03 1.54
C HIS A 32 -6.05 15.22 0.54
N LEU A 33 -6.21 16.12 -0.44
CA LEU A 33 -5.18 16.50 -1.40
C LEU A 33 -4.57 17.86 -1.04
N TYR A 34 -3.25 17.88 -0.88
CA TYR A 34 -2.46 19.05 -0.54
C TYR A 34 -1.53 19.39 -1.70
N GLU A 35 -1.65 20.61 -2.22
CA GLU A 35 -0.92 21.07 -3.40
C GLU A 35 0.04 22.21 -3.09
N PHE A 36 1.18 22.19 -3.77
CA PHE A 36 2.27 23.16 -3.63
C PHE A 36 2.72 23.67 -5.01
N ASP A 37 2.62 24.99 -5.20
CA ASP A 37 3.19 25.69 -6.36
C ASP A 37 4.65 26.15 -6.10
N TYR A 38 5.07 26.13 -4.83
CA TYR A 38 6.40 26.53 -4.38
C TYR A 38 6.86 25.66 -3.22
N CYS A 39 8.17 25.41 -3.12
CA CYS A 39 8.74 24.73 -1.97
C CYS A 39 8.59 25.58 -0.71
N PRO A 40 8.03 25.06 0.40
CA PRO A 40 7.89 25.84 1.64
C PRO A 40 9.21 26.24 2.34
N ILE A 41 10.35 25.67 1.91
CA ILE A 41 11.66 25.95 2.53
C ILE A 41 12.46 26.98 1.72
N CYS A 42 12.61 26.77 0.41
CA CYS A 42 13.43 27.64 -0.44
C CYS A 42 12.65 28.49 -1.44
N GLU A 43 11.31 28.40 -1.43
CA GLU A 43 10.40 29.17 -2.28
C GLU A 43 10.61 29.00 -3.80
N LEU A 44 11.41 28.01 -4.22
CA LEU A 44 11.55 27.68 -5.64
C LEU A 44 10.21 27.14 -6.18
N PRO A 45 9.79 27.56 -7.38
CA PRO A 45 8.59 27.03 -8.03
C PRO A 45 8.63 25.51 -8.13
N CYS A 46 7.51 24.86 -7.80
CA CYS A 46 7.34 23.43 -7.95
C CYS A 46 5.89 23.10 -8.33
N LYS A 47 5.63 21.84 -8.66
CA LYS A 47 4.27 21.33 -8.76
C LYS A 47 4.22 19.99 -8.05
N VAL A 48 3.87 20.03 -6.78
CA VAL A 48 3.78 18.83 -5.92
C VAL A 48 2.36 18.69 -5.43
N ALA A 49 1.83 17.48 -5.58
CA ALA A 49 0.54 17.10 -5.02
C ALA A 49 0.77 15.91 -4.08
N LEU A 50 0.25 16.04 -2.86
CA LEU A 50 0.33 15.03 -1.83
C LEU A 50 -1.08 14.65 -1.39
N ARG A 51 -1.41 13.36 -1.46
CA ARG A 51 -2.64 12.84 -0.87
C ARG A 51 -2.35 12.15 0.46
N VAL A 52 -3.14 12.50 1.45
CA VAL A 52 -3.10 11.87 2.78
C VAL A 52 -4.28 10.93 2.93
N ARG A 53 -4.07 9.77 3.55
CA ARG A 53 -5.18 8.84 3.85
C ARG A 53 -6.09 9.49 4.91
N PRO A 54 -7.43 9.46 4.76
CA PRO A 54 -8.34 9.87 5.82
C PRO A 54 -8.06 9.10 7.11
N VAL A 55 -7.96 9.78 8.25
CA VAL A 55 -7.51 9.16 9.52
C VAL A 55 -8.41 8.02 9.98
N THR A 56 -9.70 8.04 9.63
CA THR A 56 -10.69 7.01 9.96
C THR A 56 -10.87 5.93 8.87
N ALA A 57 -10.12 6.01 7.76
CA ALA A 57 -10.09 4.96 6.74
C ALA A 57 -8.99 3.93 7.06
N GLY A 58 -9.22 2.63 6.89
CA GLY A 58 -8.19 1.60 6.99
C GLY A 58 -7.22 1.61 5.80
N PHE A 59 -6.19 0.76 5.89
CA PHE A 59 -5.24 0.53 4.79
C PHE A 59 -5.69 -0.59 3.86
N ARG A 60 -5.40 -0.43 2.58
CA ARG A 60 -5.50 -1.49 1.56
C ARG A 60 -4.10 -1.86 1.11
N VAL A 61 -3.73 -3.13 1.24
CA VAL A 61 -2.36 -3.62 1.03
C VAL A 61 -2.30 -4.57 -0.17
N LEU A 62 -1.29 -4.37 -1.02
CA LEU A 62 -0.95 -5.27 -2.12
C LEU A 62 0.44 -5.87 -1.89
N SER A 63 0.58 -7.18 -2.01
CA SER A 63 1.86 -7.88 -1.94
C SER A 63 2.07 -8.72 -3.19
N ILE A 64 3.22 -8.56 -3.86
CA ILE A 64 3.56 -9.27 -5.10
C ILE A 64 4.81 -10.12 -4.87
N ASP A 65 4.70 -11.41 -5.14
CA ASP A 65 5.82 -12.34 -4.98
C ASP A 65 6.92 -12.13 -6.05
N GLY A 66 8.11 -12.61 -5.74
CA GLY A 66 9.20 -12.73 -6.70
C GLY A 66 9.10 -14.00 -7.56
N GLY A 67 9.53 -13.89 -8.82
CA GLY A 67 9.50 -15.03 -9.73
C GLY A 67 10.01 -14.81 -11.15
N GLY A 68 10.94 -13.88 -11.36
CA GLY A 68 11.50 -13.57 -12.69
C GLY A 68 10.43 -13.25 -13.72
N ILE A 69 10.52 -13.83 -14.93
CA ILE A 69 9.57 -13.65 -16.03
C ILE A 69 8.13 -13.99 -15.68
N ARG A 70 7.90 -14.80 -14.63
CA ARG A 70 6.56 -15.20 -14.19
C ARG A 70 5.78 -14.06 -13.54
N ALA A 71 6.38 -12.89 -13.34
CA ALA A 71 5.66 -11.67 -12.94
C ALA A 71 4.58 -11.22 -13.95
N VAL A 72 4.55 -11.79 -15.16
CA VAL A 72 3.37 -11.68 -16.04
C VAL A 72 2.08 -12.16 -15.36
N ILE A 73 2.14 -13.14 -14.45
CA ILE A 73 0.97 -13.65 -13.71
C ILE A 73 0.36 -12.56 -12.82
N PRO A 74 1.08 -11.94 -11.87
CA PRO A 74 0.52 -10.86 -11.06
C PRO A 74 0.13 -9.64 -11.88
N ILE A 75 0.83 -9.32 -12.98
CA ILE A 75 0.40 -8.24 -13.87
C ILE A 75 -0.96 -8.55 -14.50
N GLN A 76 -1.21 -9.78 -14.94
CA GLN A 76 -2.50 -10.19 -15.50
C GLN A 76 -3.61 -10.22 -14.45
N PHE A 77 -3.31 -10.62 -13.20
CA PHE A 77 -4.22 -10.47 -12.08
C PHE A 77 -4.65 -9.01 -11.89
N LEU A 78 -3.68 -8.08 -11.88
CA LEU A 78 -3.95 -6.66 -11.71
C LEU A 78 -4.77 -6.07 -12.86
N ARG A 79 -4.51 -6.48 -14.11
CA ARG A 79 -5.34 -6.11 -15.27
C ARG A 79 -6.77 -6.65 -15.14
N ALA A 80 -6.93 -7.91 -14.73
CA ALA A 80 -8.26 -8.50 -14.53
C ALA A 80 -9.02 -7.81 -13.39
N LEU A 81 -8.32 -7.44 -12.30
CA LEU A 81 -8.90 -6.68 -11.20
C LEU A 81 -9.33 -5.28 -11.65
N GLU A 82 -8.48 -4.56 -12.40
CA GLU A 82 -8.79 -3.24 -12.97
C GLU A 82 -10.06 -3.30 -13.82
N GLN A 83 -10.16 -4.28 -14.73
CA GLN A 83 -11.32 -4.47 -15.59
C GLN A 83 -12.58 -4.81 -14.78
N THR A 84 -12.43 -5.63 -13.73
CA THR A 84 -13.56 -6.05 -12.88
C THR A 84 -14.09 -4.88 -12.03
N ILE A 85 -13.18 -4.06 -11.46
CA ILE A 85 -13.52 -2.82 -10.77
C ILE A 85 -14.17 -1.84 -11.73
N GLY A 86 -13.68 -1.74 -12.97
CA GLY A 86 -14.31 -1.05 -14.09
C GLY A 86 -14.60 0.42 -13.82
N LEU A 87 -13.60 1.13 -13.29
CA LEU A 87 -13.60 2.58 -13.08
C LEU A 87 -12.49 3.20 -13.94
N ASP A 88 -12.63 4.49 -14.30
CA ASP A 88 -11.55 5.26 -14.91
C ASP A 88 -10.50 5.66 -13.86
N MET A 89 -9.86 4.64 -13.30
CA MET A 89 -8.91 4.72 -12.20
C MET A 89 -7.95 3.53 -12.30
N PRO A 90 -6.63 3.76 -12.38
CA PRO A 90 -5.64 2.69 -12.36
C PRO A 90 -5.76 1.83 -11.10
N VAL A 91 -5.54 0.51 -11.25
CA VAL A 91 -5.71 -0.46 -10.16
C VAL A 91 -4.87 -0.14 -8.93
N GLN A 92 -3.69 0.44 -9.10
CA GLN A 92 -2.78 0.78 -8.02
C GLN A 92 -3.31 1.90 -7.11
N GLU A 93 -4.21 2.77 -7.58
CA GLU A 93 -4.83 3.80 -6.74
C GLU A 93 -5.82 3.23 -5.71
N HIS A 94 -6.17 1.93 -5.82
CA HIS A 94 -6.98 1.23 -4.83
C HIS A 94 -6.16 0.66 -3.66
N PHE A 95 -4.83 0.79 -3.66
CA PHE A 95 -3.96 0.28 -2.61
C PHE A 95 -3.12 1.40 -2.01
N ASP A 96 -3.03 1.41 -0.69
CA ASP A 96 -2.34 2.44 0.10
C ASP A 96 -0.90 2.02 0.40
N LEU A 97 -0.65 0.70 0.46
CA LEU A 97 0.66 0.12 0.71
C LEU A 97 0.89 -1.02 -0.27
N SER A 98 2.04 -1.03 -0.94
CA SER A 98 2.41 -2.11 -1.85
C SER A 98 3.83 -2.62 -1.65
N TYR A 99 3.98 -3.92 -1.46
CA TYR A 99 5.26 -4.58 -1.31
C TYR A 99 5.49 -5.59 -2.42
N GLY A 100 6.70 -5.65 -2.96
CA GLY A 100 7.02 -6.55 -4.05
C GLY A 100 8.41 -7.14 -3.87
N THR A 101 8.62 -8.44 -4.10
CA THR A 101 9.97 -9.03 -4.04
C THR A 101 10.46 -9.33 -5.45
N SER A 102 11.76 -9.12 -5.72
CA SER A 102 12.37 -9.44 -7.02
C SER A 102 11.60 -8.80 -8.18
N SER A 103 11.16 -9.58 -9.18
CA SER A 103 10.30 -9.10 -10.26
C SER A 103 9.00 -8.44 -9.80
N GLY A 104 8.45 -8.80 -8.62
CA GLY A 104 7.33 -8.08 -7.99
C GLY A 104 7.68 -6.63 -7.62
N SER A 105 8.94 -6.35 -7.25
CA SER A 105 9.41 -4.97 -7.05
C SER A 105 9.41 -4.18 -8.35
N MET A 106 9.76 -4.81 -9.48
CA MET A 106 9.71 -4.18 -10.81
C MET A 106 8.28 -3.81 -11.20
N VAL A 107 7.31 -4.69 -10.89
CA VAL A 107 5.89 -4.40 -11.09
C VAL A 107 5.48 -3.17 -10.28
N ASN A 108 5.85 -3.11 -9.00
CA ASN A 108 5.57 -1.95 -8.16
C ASN A 108 6.23 -0.67 -8.66
N LEU A 109 7.49 -0.72 -9.07
CA LEU A 109 8.20 0.44 -9.62
C LEU A 109 7.55 0.94 -10.91
N ALA A 110 7.05 0.04 -11.78
CA ALA A 110 6.30 0.45 -12.97
C ALA A 110 4.97 1.12 -12.59
N LEU A 111 4.18 0.52 -11.69
CA LEU A 111 2.84 1.01 -11.34
C LEU A 111 2.86 2.29 -10.51
N TYR A 112 3.72 2.35 -9.49
CA TYR A 112 3.77 3.45 -8.51
C TYR A 112 4.91 4.44 -8.80
N GLY A 113 6.08 3.94 -9.19
CA GLY A 113 7.24 4.79 -9.49
C GLY A 113 7.07 5.55 -10.80
N LEU A 114 6.66 4.87 -11.87
CA LEU A 114 6.45 5.47 -13.19
C LEU A 114 4.99 5.89 -13.45
N GLY A 115 4.06 5.50 -12.59
CA GLY A 115 2.64 5.81 -12.74
C GLY A 115 1.94 5.09 -13.89
N MET A 116 2.46 3.95 -14.33
CA MET A 116 1.92 3.19 -15.45
C MET A 116 0.64 2.44 -15.07
N LYS A 117 -0.28 2.29 -16.03
CA LYS A 117 -1.40 1.34 -15.93
C LYS A 117 -0.87 -0.10 -16.00
N ALA A 118 -1.67 -1.06 -15.51
CA ALA A 118 -1.26 -2.47 -15.52
C ALA A 118 -0.98 -3.02 -16.93
N SER A 119 -1.66 -2.50 -17.97
CA SER A 119 -1.37 -2.83 -19.38
C SER A 119 -0.02 -2.31 -19.85
N GLU A 120 0.33 -1.07 -19.51
CA GLU A 120 1.60 -0.45 -19.89
C GLU A 120 2.77 -1.13 -19.16
N ALA A 121 2.57 -1.46 -17.88
CA ALA A 121 3.53 -2.24 -17.10
C ALA A 121 3.77 -3.64 -17.71
N PHE A 122 2.74 -4.29 -18.26
CA PHE A 122 2.88 -5.56 -18.97
C PHE A 122 3.78 -5.43 -20.21
N ASP A 123 3.52 -4.42 -21.04
CA ASP A 123 4.27 -4.20 -22.28
C ASP A 123 5.73 -3.86 -21.99
N LEU A 124 5.99 -2.98 -21.01
CA LEU A 124 7.33 -2.66 -20.54
C LEU A 124 8.03 -3.92 -20.01
N PHE A 125 7.36 -4.72 -19.19
CA PHE A 125 7.94 -5.93 -18.60
C PHE A 125 8.34 -6.97 -19.67
N LYS A 126 7.52 -7.14 -20.71
CA LYS A 126 7.88 -8.00 -21.87
C LYS A 126 9.12 -7.49 -22.60
N GLN A 127 9.18 -6.19 -22.88
CA GLN A 127 10.33 -5.59 -23.57
C GLN A 127 11.63 -5.73 -22.75
N LEU A 128 11.55 -5.47 -21.44
CA LEU A 128 12.69 -5.61 -20.54
C LEU A 128 13.15 -7.06 -20.42
N SER A 129 12.22 -8.00 -20.24
CA SER A 129 12.55 -9.43 -20.15
C SER A 129 13.25 -9.92 -21.43
N ALA A 130 12.80 -9.47 -22.60
CA ALA A 130 13.42 -9.80 -23.88
C ALA A 130 14.80 -9.15 -24.10
N ARG A 131 15.13 -8.07 -23.39
CA ARG A 131 16.47 -7.43 -23.40
C ARG A 131 17.40 -8.11 -22.39
N VAL A 132 16.94 -8.28 -21.16
CA VAL A 132 17.73 -8.76 -20.00
C VAL A 132 18.07 -10.25 -20.10
N PHE A 133 17.16 -11.08 -20.60
CA PHE A 133 17.37 -12.53 -20.69
C PHE A 133 17.94 -12.98 -22.05
N ARG A 134 18.59 -12.07 -22.79
CA ARG A 134 19.40 -12.46 -23.96
C ARG A 134 20.63 -13.21 -23.44
N GLY A 135 20.69 -14.52 -23.70
CA GLY A 135 21.85 -15.31 -23.33
C GLY A 135 23.13 -14.72 -23.93
N ARG A 136 24.26 -14.87 -23.23
CA ARG A 136 25.57 -14.48 -23.78
C ARG A 136 25.79 -15.18 -25.12
N SER A 137 26.16 -14.44 -26.15
CA SER A 137 26.49 -15.00 -27.47
C SER A 137 27.49 -16.14 -27.27
N ARG A 138 27.14 -17.35 -27.73
CA ARG A 138 28.04 -18.52 -27.68
C ARG A 138 29.18 -18.27 -28.67
N VAL A 139 30.28 -17.70 -28.19
CA VAL A 139 31.51 -17.59 -28.98
C VAL A 139 32.25 -18.92 -28.86
N GLY A 140 32.10 -19.78 -29.87
CA GLY A 140 32.89 -21.01 -30.04
C GLY A 140 32.10 -22.31 -29.93
N VAL A 141 32.41 -23.26 -30.82
CA VAL A 141 31.89 -24.62 -30.82
C VAL A 141 33.02 -25.55 -30.34
N GLY A 142 32.90 -26.13 -29.14
CA GLY A 142 33.90 -27.06 -28.59
C GLY A 142 33.83 -27.23 -27.07
N LEU A 143 34.28 -28.37 -26.54
CA LEU A 143 34.24 -28.72 -25.11
C LEU A 143 34.94 -27.67 -24.21
N ALA A 144 36.06 -27.10 -24.69
CA ALA A 144 36.78 -26.04 -24.00
C ALA A 144 36.01 -24.71 -23.96
N ALA A 145 35.33 -24.35 -25.05
CA ALA A 145 34.47 -23.15 -25.10
C ALA A 145 33.23 -23.31 -24.21
N THR A 146 32.66 -24.53 -24.13
CA THR A 146 31.56 -24.85 -23.20
C THR A 146 32.02 -24.78 -21.74
N LEU A 147 33.20 -25.32 -21.42
CA LEU A 147 33.77 -25.25 -20.07
C LEU A 147 34.10 -23.80 -19.69
N GLN A 148 34.69 -23.02 -20.61
CA GLN A 148 34.96 -21.60 -20.40
C GLN A 148 33.67 -20.79 -20.22
N ALA A 149 32.62 -21.07 -21.00
CA ALA A 149 31.31 -20.45 -20.84
C ALA A 149 30.66 -20.82 -19.50
N LEU A 150 30.81 -22.06 -19.02
CA LEU A 150 30.34 -22.49 -17.70
C LEU A 150 31.10 -21.79 -16.56
N VAL A 151 32.44 -21.72 -16.64
CA VAL A 151 33.27 -21.00 -15.66
C VAL A 151 32.96 -19.50 -15.66
N MET A 152 32.75 -18.91 -16.84
CA MET A 152 32.39 -17.49 -16.97
C MET A 152 30.97 -17.19 -16.49
N SER A 153 30.00 -18.10 -16.67
CA SER A 153 28.66 -17.98 -16.08
C SER A 153 28.67 -18.16 -14.58
N TYR A 154 29.53 -19.04 -14.04
CA TYR A 154 29.69 -19.20 -12.60
C TYR A 154 30.30 -17.97 -11.94
N ARG A 155 31.34 -17.37 -12.55
CA ARG A 155 32.02 -16.18 -11.99
C ARG A 155 31.26 -14.87 -12.22
N ASN A 156 30.48 -14.76 -13.30
CA ASN A 156 29.86 -13.49 -13.70
C ASN A 156 28.33 -13.53 -13.79
N GLY A 157 27.67 -14.57 -13.25
CA GLY A 157 26.23 -14.81 -13.43
C GLY A 157 25.87 -15.33 -14.83
N ARG A 158 24.69 -15.96 -14.95
CA ARG A 158 24.17 -16.50 -16.23
C ARG A 158 23.95 -15.42 -17.28
N PHE A 159 23.52 -14.23 -16.86
CA PHE A 159 23.22 -13.10 -17.74
C PHE A 159 24.24 -11.96 -17.52
N PRO A 160 24.56 -11.15 -18.55
CA PRO A 160 25.41 -9.96 -18.39
C PRO A 160 24.75 -8.93 -17.48
N ALA A 161 25.50 -8.37 -16.52
CA ALA A 161 25.01 -7.27 -15.68
C ALA A 161 24.67 -6.01 -16.50
N GLY A 162 25.47 -5.71 -17.55
CA GLY A 162 25.29 -4.50 -18.36
C GLY A 162 23.93 -4.36 -19.04
N ASP A 163 23.26 -5.48 -19.39
CA ASP A 163 21.95 -5.42 -20.04
C ASP A 163 20.85 -4.93 -19.08
N ILE A 164 20.85 -5.44 -17.85
CA ILE A 164 19.91 -5.01 -16.80
C ILE A 164 20.30 -3.64 -16.24
N ASP A 165 21.60 -3.37 -16.04
CA ASP A 165 22.08 -2.07 -15.55
C ASP A 165 21.74 -0.95 -16.54
N GLY A 166 21.95 -1.19 -17.83
CA GLY A 166 21.57 -0.27 -18.91
C GLY A 166 20.06 -0.06 -18.97
N ALA A 167 19.27 -1.14 -18.93
CA ALA A 167 17.82 -1.03 -18.97
C ALA A 167 17.23 -0.26 -17.78
N LEU A 168 17.76 -0.47 -16.57
CA LEU A 168 17.33 0.26 -15.38
C LEU A 168 17.77 1.72 -15.42
N SER A 169 18.96 2.00 -15.94
CA SER A 169 19.45 3.37 -16.14
C SER A 169 18.61 4.13 -17.15
N ASP A 170 18.21 3.49 -18.26
CA ASP A 170 17.35 4.09 -19.30
C ASP A 170 15.97 4.48 -18.73
N ILE A 171 15.44 3.70 -17.79
CA ILE A 171 14.10 3.91 -17.21
C ILE A 171 14.12 4.93 -16.07
N PHE A 172 15.01 4.74 -15.09
CA PHE A 172 14.95 5.48 -13.83
C PHE A 172 15.97 6.61 -13.72
N ASN A 173 16.95 6.67 -14.63
CA ASN A 173 18.04 7.65 -14.60
C ASN A 173 18.70 7.73 -13.20
N ASP A 174 18.74 8.92 -12.59
CA ASP A 174 19.26 9.16 -11.24
C ASP A 174 18.14 9.45 -10.22
N ALA A 175 16.90 8.99 -10.49
CA ALA A 175 15.80 9.15 -9.55
C ALA A 175 15.99 8.29 -8.29
N THR A 176 15.63 8.82 -7.13
CA THR A 176 15.56 8.06 -5.88
C THR A 176 14.15 7.56 -5.60
N LEU A 177 14.00 6.60 -4.69
CA LEU A 177 12.67 6.12 -4.29
C LEU A 177 11.88 7.14 -3.46
N LEU A 178 12.37 8.37 -3.29
CA LEU A 178 11.58 9.51 -2.79
C LEU A 178 11.13 10.45 -3.92
N ASP A 179 11.69 10.32 -5.13
CA ASP A 179 11.36 11.12 -6.31
C ASP A 179 10.13 10.54 -7.07
N HIS A 180 8.97 10.48 -6.41
CA HIS A 180 7.75 9.83 -6.95
C HIS A 180 6.50 10.72 -6.91
N PRO A 181 6.40 11.73 -7.79
CA PRO A 181 5.27 12.67 -7.77
C PRO A 181 3.91 11.97 -7.93
N TYR A 182 3.83 10.92 -8.76
CA TYR A 182 2.60 10.15 -8.95
C TYR A 182 2.18 9.44 -7.66
N MET A 183 3.06 8.65 -7.05
CA MET A 183 2.77 7.89 -5.83
C MET A 183 2.35 8.82 -4.67
N SER A 184 3.03 9.96 -4.51
CA SER A 184 2.63 11.00 -3.55
C SER A 184 1.23 11.56 -3.83
N SER A 185 0.87 11.80 -5.10
CA SER A 185 -0.44 12.35 -5.49
C SER A 185 -1.63 11.41 -5.25
N ILE A 186 -1.37 10.10 -5.16
CA ILE A 186 -2.38 9.07 -4.87
C ILE A 186 -2.32 8.61 -3.41
N GLY A 187 -1.31 9.05 -2.65
CA GLY A 187 -1.16 8.75 -1.23
C GLY A 187 -0.74 7.29 -0.96
N ALA A 188 -0.09 6.66 -1.95
CA ALA A 188 0.38 5.30 -1.84
C ALA A 188 1.83 5.27 -1.32
N ARG A 189 2.22 4.12 -0.77
CA ARG A 189 3.58 3.84 -0.30
C ARG A 189 4.02 2.48 -0.85
N THR A 190 5.28 2.36 -1.24
CA THR A 190 5.83 1.07 -1.70
C THR A 190 7.16 0.74 -1.06
N GLY A 191 7.49 -0.55 -1.04
CA GLY A 191 8.80 -1.03 -0.62
C GLY A 191 9.09 -2.43 -1.14
N PHE A 192 10.35 -2.84 -1.03
CA PHE A 192 10.78 -4.18 -1.42
C PHE A 192 12.02 -4.63 -0.64
N PRO A 193 12.16 -5.94 -0.38
CA PRO A 193 13.32 -6.47 0.30
C PRO A 193 14.51 -6.67 -0.65
N ILE A 194 15.71 -6.46 -0.11
CA ILE A 194 17.00 -6.90 -0.64
C ILE A 194 17.80 -7.52 0.51
N VAL A 195 18.73 -8.43 0.24
CA VAL A 195 19.52 -9.08 1.29
C VAL A 195 20.96 -8.60 1.22
N ASN A 196 21.55 -8.22 2.35
CA ASN A 196 22.97 -7.87 2.41
C ASN A 196 23.81 -9.12 2.10
N ALA A 197 24.70 -9.03 1.12
CA ALA A 197 25.46 -10.17 0.62
C ALA A 197 26.49 -10.71 1.62
N GLU A 198 26.92 -9.90 2.58
CA GLU A 198 27.94 -10.26 3.58
C GLU A 198 27.29 -10.74 4.88
N THR A 199 26.28 -10.02 5.38
CA THR A 199 25.65 -10.32 6.68
C THR A 199 24.43 -11.23 6.56
N SER A 200 23.90 -11.44 5.35
CA SER A 200 22.61 -12.10 5.11
C SER A 200 21.41 -11.42 5.82
N GLU A 201 21.56 -10.16 6.23
CA GLU A 201 20.49 -9.36 6.82
C GLU A 201 19.49 -8.91 5.73
N THR A 202 18.20 -9.15 5.97
CA THR A 202 17.13 -8.58 5.15
C THR A 202 17.08 -7.07 5.34
N CYS A 203 17.12 -6.33 4.24
CA CYS A 203 17.00 -4.90 4.20
C CYS A 203 15.79 -4.48 3.35
N LEU A 204 15.06 -3.43 3.74
CA LEU A 204 13.98 -2.85 2.95
C LEU A 204 14.43 -1.56 2.27
N VAL A 205 14.09 -1.40 1.00
CA VAL A 205 14.12 -0.11 0.32
C VAL A 205 12.68 0.37 0.20
N THR A 206 12.37 1.56 0.73
CA THR A 206 11.00 2.08 0.86
C THR A 206 10.86 3.46 0.26
N SER A 207 9.65 3.79 -0.19
CA SER A 207 9.33 5.11 -0.74
C SER A 207 8.96 6.16 0.31
N TYR A 208 9.29 5.87 1.56
CA TYR A 208 8.90 6.63 2.73
C TYR A 208 9.89 6.35 3.87
N ASN A 209 9.96 7.28 4.81
CA ASN A 209 10.84 7.19 5.99
C ASN A 209 10.06 7.01 7.30
N GLY A 210 8.72 6.89 7.25
CA GLY A 210 7.83 6.95 8.42
C GLY A 210 7.86 5.81 9.45
N ALA A 211 8.26 4.58 9.12
CA ALA A 211 7.96 3.43 10.00
C ALA A 211 9.05 3.07 11.04
N ALA A 212 10.33 3.41 10.83
CA ALA A 212 11.45 2.89 11.63
C ALA A 212 12.19 3.92 12.51
N ARG A 213 11.66 5.15 12.72
CA ARG A 213 12.25 6.10 13.69
C ARG A 213 11.69 5.87 15.10
N GLY A 214 12.04 4.73 15.69
CA GLY A 214 11.99 4.54 17.14
C GLY A 214 13.39 4.77 17.73
N PRO A 215 13.56 5.52 18.83
CA PRO A 215 14.83 5.60 19.57
C PRO A 215 15.23 4.29 20.24
N ASP A 216 14.33 3.31 20.28
CA ASP A 216 14.52 2.05 20.97
C ASP A 216 14.75 0.89 20.00
N LEU A 217 16.02 0.71 19.66
CA LEU A 217 16.55 -0.63 19.40
C LEU A 217 16.72 -1.43 20.72
N SER A 218 16.37 -0.83 21.87
CA SER A 218 16.53 -1.38 23.22
C SER A 218 15.24 -1.69 23.98
N ASP A 219 14.05 -1.24 23.55
CA ASP A 219 12.82 -1.59 24.28
C ASP A 219 12.26 -2.95 23.84
N CYS A 220 12.15 -3.82 24.83
CA CYS A 220 11.97 -5.25 24.68
C CYS A 220 10.52 -5.61 24.34
N SER A 221 10.14 -5.68 23.06
CA SER A 221 8.99 -6.53 22.62
C SER A 221 8.93 -6.93 21.13
N GLY A 222 10.03 -6.92 20.36
CA GLY A 222 10.01 -7.52 19.02
C GLY A 222 11.28 -7.34 18.21
N THR A 223 12.00 -8.42 17.95
CA THR A 223 13.09 -8.47 16.97
C THR A 223 12.55 -8.07 15.59
N THR A 224 12.89 -6.88 15.12
CA THR A 224 12.63 -6.51 13.72
C THR A 224 13.38 -7.48 12.82
N THR A 225 12.68 -8.16 11.91
CA THR A 225 13.30 -9.17 11.04
C THR A 225 14.06 -8.56 9.86
N TYR A 226 14.16 -7.24 9.78
CA TYR A 226 14.85 -6.51 8.73
C TYR A 226 15.31 -5.12 9.19
N ARG A 227 16.16 -4.49 8.37
CA ARG A 227 16.61 -3.09 8.47
C ARG A 227 16.10 -2.24 7.31
N VAL A 228 15.63 -1.01 7.53
CA VAL A 228 15.27 -0.12 6.41
C VAL A 228 16.51 0.62 5.93
N LEU A 229 16.83 0.56 4.63
CA LEU A 229 17.90 1.37 4.02
C LEU A 229 17.40 2.78 3.79
N ARG A 230 18.21 3.75 4.21
CA ARG A 230 17.87 5.17 4.15
C ARG A 230 19.15 5.96 3.91
N SER A 231 19.03 7.03 3.14
CA SER A 231 20.06 8.05 3.03
C SER A 231 19.97 9.01 4.20
N ASP A 232 21.10 9.35 4.82
CA ASP A 232 21.19 10.43 5.80
C ASP A 232 21.49 11.78 5.14
N THR A 233 22.13 11.75 3.98
CA THR A 233 22.54 12.92 3.20
C THR A 233 22.19 12.73 1.72
N ALA A 234 22.36 13.79 0.93
CA ALA A 234 22.21 13.69 -0.53
C ALA A 234 23.34 12.88 -1.20
N LEU A 235 24.48 12.67 -0.52
CA LEU A 235 25.62 11.95 -1.08
C LEU A 235 25.42 10.42 -1.07
N ASP A 236 24.66 9.91 -0.09
CA ASP A 236 24.33 8.50 0.06
C ASP A 236 22.91 8.19 -0.43
N ASP A 237 22.39 8.99 -1.36
CA ASP A 237 21.06 8.78 -1.92
C ASP A 237 20.94 7.44 -2.65
N ILE A 238 19.90 6.68 -2.31
CA ILE A 238 19.65 5.37 -2.90
C ILE A 238 18.88 5.55 -4.21
N LEU A 239 19.58 5.35 -5.33
CA LEU A 239 18.99 5.41 -6.66
C LEU A 239 18.08 4.21 -6.90
N ILE A 240 16.94 4.44 -7.58
CA ILE A 240 16.00 3.37 -7.91
C ILE A 240 16.68 2.31 -8.76
N LYS A 241 17.53 2.70 -9.73
CA LYS A 241 18.25 1.74 -10.59
C LYS A 241 19.13 0.78 -9.79
N ASP A 242 19.82 1.25 -8.74
CA ASP A 242 20.71 0.43 -7.93
C ASP A 242 19.91 -0.50 -7.02
N ALA A 243 18.87 0.03 -6.36
CA ALA A 243 17.99 -0.78 -5.53
C ALA A 243 17.24 -1.85 -6.35
N ALA A 244 16.73 -1.49 -7.53
CA ALA A 244 16.10 -2.41 -8.47
C ALA A 244 17.08 -3.48 -8.96
N ARG A 245 18.33 -3.10 -9.23
CA ARG A 245 19.37 -4.05 -9.65
C ARG A 245 19.71 -5.05 -8.57
N CYS A 246 19.77 -4.62 -7.29
CA CYS A 246 19.90 -5.50 -6.13
C CYS A 246 18.70 -6.41 -5.96
N ALA A 247 17.47 -5.88 -6.07
CA ALA A 247 16.24 -6.67 -5.99
C ALA A 247 16.18 -7.76 -7.08
N SER A 248 16.78 -7.53 -8.25
CA SER A 248 16.83 -8.50 -9.35
C SER A 248 18.07 -9.41 -9.32
N ALA A 249 18.97 -9.24 -8.34
CA ALA A 249 20.25 -9.94 -8.27
C ALA A 249 20.12 -11.38 -7.73
N ALA A 250 19.27 -12.19 -8.36
CA ALA A 250 19.03 -13.57 -7.94
C ALA A 250 20.31 -14.40 -8.14
N PRO A 251 20.78 -15.15 -7.13
CA PRO A 251 21.96 -16.00 -7.26
C PRO A 251 21.88 -16.90 -8.49
N TRP A 252 23.02 -17.10 -9.15
CA TRP A 252 23.20 -17.77 -10.44
C TRP A 252 22.67 -17.04 -11.67
N TYR A 253 21.65 -16.20 -11.55
CA TYR A 253 21.15 -15.41 -12.67
C TYR A 253 22.02 -14.16 -12.87
N PHE A 254 22.22 -13.40 -11.80
CA PHE A 254 22.95 -12.14 -11.82
C PHE A 254 23.96 -12.07 -10.68
N THR A 255 24.99 -11.25 -10.85
CA THR A 255 25.94 -10.93 -9.78
C THR A 255 25.29 -10.03 -8.73
N PRO A 256 25.74 -10.10 -7.46
CA PRO A 256 25.44 -9.09 -6.46
C PRO A 256 25.75 -7.69 -6.96
N HIS A 257 25.02 -6.70 -6.44
CA HIS A 257 25.16 -5.30 -6.85
C HIS A 257 25.44 -4.41 -5.65
N LYS A 258 26.28 -3.39 -5.85
CA LYS A 258 26.68 -2.47 -4.80
C LYS A 258 25.83 -1.21 -4.87
N ILE A 259 25.18 -0.89 -3.77
CA ILE A 259 24.59 0.43 -3.55
C ILE A 259 25.71 1.31 -2.95
N PRO A 260 26.07 2.44 -3.59
CA PRO A 260 27.09 3.36 -3.05
C PRO A 260 26.79 3.72 -1.59
N TYR A 261 27.82 3.76 -0.75
CA TYR A 261 27.74 4.08 0.70
C TYR A 261 26.92 3.11 1.58
N HIS A 262 26.12 2.21 1.01
CA HIS A 262 25.25 1.29 1.76
C HIS A 262 25.75 -0.16 1.81
N GLY A 263 26.50 -0.62 0.79
CA GLY A 263 27.07 -1.97 0.75
C GLY A 263 26.62 -2.79 -0.47
N THR A 264 26.89 -4.10 -0.42
CA THR A 264 26.59 -5.04 -1.51
C THR A 264 25.38 -5.90 -1.17
N TYR A 265 24.43 -5.98 -2.10
CA TYR A 265 23.14 -6.63 -1.88
C TYR A 265 22.78 -7.60 -3.01
N ILE A 266 21.93 -8.56 -2.67
CA ILE A 266 21.36 -9.59 -3.54
C ILE A 266 19.83 -9.60 -3.44
N ASP A 267 19.18 -10.39 -4.29
CA ASP A 267 17.72 -10.49 -4.38
C ASP A 267 17.07 -10.87 -3.03
N GLY A 268 16.04 -10.11 -2.65
CA GLY A 268 15.23 -10.33 -1.46
C GLY A 268 14.45 -11.64 -1.46
N GLY A 269 14.31 -12.32 -2.60
CA GLY A 269 13.67 -13.62 -2.73
C GLY A 269 14.33 -14.72 -1.89
N LEU A 270 15.61 -14.54 -1.55
CA LEU A 270 16.36 -15.44 -0.68
C LEU A 270 15.84 -15.44 0.76
N SER A 271 15.37 -14.30 1.25
CA SER A 271 14.78 -14.19 2.60
C SER A 271 13.25 -14.21 2.53
N ASP A 272 12.67 -13.38 1.67
CA ASP A 272 11.26 -12.98 1.70
C ASP A 272 10.65 -12.94 0.28
N ASN A 273 10.68 -14.07 -0.45
CA ASN A 273 10.05 -14.16 -1.77
C ASN A 273 8.57 -13.73 -1.79
N ASN A 274 7.86 -13.94 -0.69
CA ASN A 274 6.53 -13.39 -0.42
C ASN A 274 6.68 -12.32 0.67
N PRO A 275 6.57 -11.01 0.36
CA PRO A 275 6.85 -9.95 1.32
C PRO A 275 5.66 -9.62 2.23
N CYS A 276 4.67 -10.51 2.37
CA CYS A 276 3.45 -10.18 3.10
C CYS A 276 3.69 -9.86 4.59
N MET A 277 4.59 -10.61 5.25
CA MET A 277 4.93 -10.36 6.65
C MET A 277 5.66 -9.03 6.82
N LEU A 278 6.57 -8.68 5.89
CA LEU A 278 7.27 -7.40 5.88
C LEU A 278 6.27 -6.24 5.74
N ALA A 279 5.31 -6.37 4.82
CA ALA A 279 4.25 -5.39 4.63
C ALA A 279 3.35 -5.23 5.86
N MET A 280 2.99 -6.34 6.54
CA MET A 280 2.23 -6.24 7.79
C MET A 280 3.02 -5.59 8.92
N GLN A 281 4.31 -5.92 9.07
CA GLN A 281 5.14 -5.27 10.07
C GLN A 281 5.22 -3.75 9.82
N GLU A 282 5.35 -3.32 8.57
CA GLU A 282 5.34 -1.88 8.24
C GLU A 282 3.99 -1.23 8.47
N LEU A 283 2.89 -1.91 8.11
CA LEU A 283 1.56 -1.41 8.41
C LEU A 283 1.38 -1.20 9.93
N GLN A 284 1.79 -2.17 10.75
CA GLN A 284 1.66 -2.07 12.20
C GLN A 284 2.51 -0.94 12.80
N ARG A 285 3.63 -0.58 12.17
CA ARG A 285 4.44 0.57 12.58
C ARG A 285 3.84 1.90 12.14
N MET A 286 3.27 1.97 10.93
CA MET A 286 2.62 3.17 10.42
C MET A 286 1.32 3.50 11.15
N ALA A 287 0.57 2.48 11.54
CA ALA A 287 -0.75 2.62 12.13
C ALA A 287 -0.95 1.57 13.24
N PRO A 288 -0.27 1.71 14.38
CA PRO A 288 -0.35 0.76 15.49
C PRO A 288 -1.75 0.61 16.06
N GLU A 289 -2.61 1.61 15.87
CA GLU A 289 -4.02 1.60 16.28
C GLU A 289 -4.92 0.72 15.38
N LEU A 290 -4.46 0.35 14.19
CA LEU A 290 -5.22 -0.49 13.27
C LEU A 290 -4.88 -1.96 13.52
N PRO A 291 -5.84 -2.79 13.97
CA PRO A 291 -5.58 -4.21 14.24
C PRO A 291 -5.38 -5.04 12.96
N ARG A 292 -5.89 -4.54 11.83
CA ARG A 292 -5.78 -5.19 10.51
C ARG A 292 -6.03 -4.17 9.40
N PRO A 293 -5.58 -4.44 8.16
CA PRO A 293 -6.01 -3.67 7.00
C PRO A 293 -7.48 -3.97 6.62
N ASP A 294 -8.02 -3.11 5.78
CA ASP A 294 -9.32 -3.31 5.12
C ASP A 294 -9.25 -4.47 4.15
N GLN A 295 -8.20 -4.51 3.34
CA GLN A 295 -7.89 -5.57 2.38
C GLN A 295 -6.37 -5.79 2.36
N PHE A 296 -5.96 -7.05 2.29
CA PHE A 296 -4.60 -7.49 2.08
C PHE A 296 -4.62 -8.51 0.94
N VAL A 297 -4.13 -8.11 -0.23
CA VAL A 297 -4.12 -8.93 -1.44
C VAL A 297 -2.69 -9.38 -1.71
N SER A 298 -2.45 -10.69 -1.65
CA SER A 298 -1.17 -11.30 -2.03
C SER A 298 -1.31 -12.00 -3.38
N VAL A 299 -0.36 -11.76 -4.29
CA VAL A 299 -0.39 -12.32 -5.64
C VAL A 299 0.91 -13.05 -5.93
N GLY A 300 0.80 -14.35 -6.25
CA GLY A 300 1.91 -15.23 -6.54
C GLY A 300 2.36 -15.21 -8.01
N THR A 301 3.51 -15.83 -8.27
CA THR A 301 4.10 -15.96 -9.62
C THR A 301 4.06 -17.40 -10.14
N GLY A 302 2.97 -18.12 -9.85
CA GLY A 302 2.76 -19.51 -10.25
C GLY A 302 3.09 -20.53 -9.16
N LEU A 303 2.36 -21.64 -9.16
CA LEU A 303 2.62 -22.84 -8.36
C LEU A 303 2.49 -24.09 -9.24
N SER A 304 3.32 -25.11 -8.99
CA SER A 304 3.24 -26.41 -9.69
C SER A 304 2.59 -27.47 -8.81
N ARG A 305 1.56 -28.15 -9.33
CA ARG A 305 0.88 -29.24 -8.62
C ARG A 305 1.75 -30.50 -8.55
N ALA A 306 2.56 -30.76 -9.57
CA ALA A 306 3.51 -31.89 -9.58
C ALA A 306 4.54 -31.78 -8.44
N SER A 307 5.06 -30.57 -8.18
CA SER A 307 5.98 -30.35 -7.06
C SER A 307 5.31 -30.47 -5.69
N GLN A 308 4.03 -30.11 -5.57
CA GLN A 308 3.28 -30.27 -4.32
C GLN A 308 2.99 -31.75 -3.99
N ALA A 309 2.66 -32.56 -5.00
CA ALA A 309 2.43 -34.00 -4.82
C ALA A 309 3.70 -34.74 -4.38
N ALA A 310 4.86 -34.40 -4.97
CA ALA A 310 6.14 -35.00 -4.62
C ALA A 310 6.59 -34.70 -3.17
N GLY A 311 6.21 -33.55 -2.61
CA GLY A 311 6.57 -33.16 -1.23
C GLY A 311 5.79 -33.87 -0.11
N THR A 312 4.74 -34.64 -0.44
CA THR A 312 3.86 -35.29 0.55
C THR A 312 4.12 -36.79 0.74
N GLY A 313 5.06 -37.38 -0.01
CA GLY A 313 5.36 -38.81 0.10
C GLY A 313 6.77 -39.15 -0.39
N GLY A 314 7.75 -39.12 0.52
CA GLY A 314 9.10 -39.59 0.21
C GLY A 314 10.04 -39.46 1.41
N LYS A 315 10.22 -40.56 2.16
CA LYS A 315 11.47 -40.76 2.91
C LYS A 315 12.54 -41.05 1.86
N ASP A 316 13.17 -40.01 1.33
CA ASP A 316 14.26 -40.22 0.38
C ASP A 316 15.49 -40.76 1.11
N SER A 317 15.84 -42.00 0.75
CA SER A 317 17.02 -42.68 1.23
C SER A 317 18.27 -41.91 0.84
N PHE A 318 19.12 -41.69 1.82
CA PHE A 318 20.53 -41.33 1.65
C PHE A 318 21.21 -42.28 0.66
N LEU A 319 21.42 -41.84 -0.57
CA LEU A 319 22.39 -42.45 -1.50
C LEU A 319 23.34 -41.38 -2.00
N PHE A 320 24.58 -41.46 -1.50
CA PHE A 320 25.73 -40.64 -1.89
C PHE A 320 26.04 -40.83 -3.39
N GLY A 321 25.94 -39.75 -4.18
CA GLY A 321 26.35 -39.70 -5.58
C GLY A 321 26.59 -38.27 -6.05
N ASN A 322 27.72 -38.01 -6.69
CA ASN A 322 28.29 -36.70 -7.02
C ASN A 322 27.39 -35.77 -7.86
N ASN A 323 26.50 -35.01 -7.21
CA ASN A 323 25.87 -33.78 -7.75
C ASN A 323 25.35 -32.85 -6.62
N SER A 324 26.16 -32.62 -5.58
CA SER A 324 25.74 -31.97 -4.34
C SER A 324 25.24 -30.53 -4.50
N LEU A 325 25.99 -29.64 -5.18
CA LEU A 325 25.67 -28.21 -5.19
C LEU A 325 24.39 -27.85 -5.95
N ARG A 326 24.11 -28.50 -7.09
CA ARG A 326 22.89 -28.21 -7.88
C ARG A 326 21.65 -28.72 -7.16
N GLN A 327 21.73 -29.86 -6.47
CA GLN A 327 20.62 -30.40 -5.69
C GLN A 327 20.40 -29.58 -4.41
N THR A 328 21.46 -29.22 -3.68
CA THR A 328 21.37 -28.29 -2.53
C THR A 328 20.79 -26.95 -2.94
N PHE A 329 21.21 -26.41 -4.09
CA PHE A 329 20.68 -25.16 -4.61
C PHE A 329 19.21 -25.28 -5.04
N LYS A 330 18.84 -26.35 -5.76
CA LYS A 330 17.44 -26.63 -6.11
C LYS A 330 16.56 -26.71 -4.86
N HIS A 331 17.03 -27.39 -3.81
CA HIS A 331 16.30 -27.54 -2.55
C HIS A 331 16.18 -26.21 -1.80
N TYR A 332 17.28 -25.45 -1.72
CA TYR A 332 17.26 -24.09 -1.15
C TYR A 332 16.30 -23.16 -1.90
N TRP A 333 16.25 -23.27 -3.22
CA TRP A 333 15.32 -22.52 -4.06
C TRP A 333 13.87 -22.92 -3.85
N SER A 334 13.57 -24.23 -3.81
CA SER A 334 12.20 -24.70 -3.58
C SER A 334 11.67 -24.28 -2.21
N GLU A 335 12.53 -24.26 -1.17
CA GLU A 335 12.11 -23.85 0.17
C GLU A 335 11.92 -22.33 0.31
N ASN A 336 12.79 -21.51 -0.30
CA ASN A 336 12.77 -20.06 -0.09
C ASN A 336 11.83 -19.30 -1.06
N PHE A 337 11.55 -19.87 -2.24
CA PHE A 337 10.66 -19.28 -3.24
C PHE A 337 9.23 -19.84 -3.22
N ASP A 338 8.86 -20.68 -2.24
CA ASP A 338 7.47 -21.08 -2.02
C ASP A 338 6.68 -19.97 -1.29
N GLY A 339 6.14 -19.05 -2.09
CA GLY A 339 5.34 -17.94 -1.58
C GLY A 339 4.02 -18.39 -0.95
N ASP A 340 3.44 -19.51 -1.37
CA ASP A 340 2.20 -20.03 -0.81
C ASP A 340 2.42 -20.64 0.57
N LYS A 341 3.54 -21.34 0.82
CA LYS A 341 3.94 -21.79 2.15
C LYS A 341 4.14 -20.62 3.12
N LYS A 342 4.86 -19.57 2.69
CA LYS A 342 5.05 -18.35 3.51
C LYS A 342 3.73 -17.63 3.81
N PHE A 343 2.88 -17.48 2.80
CA PHE A 343 1.55 -16.91 2.97
C PHE A 343 0.68 -17.73 3.91
N ALA A 344 0.68 -19.06 3.79
CA ALA A 344 -0.08 -19.95 4.66
C ALA A 344 0.36 -19.83 6.13
N SER A 345 1.67 -19.77 6.39
CA SER A 345 2.24 -19.55 7.72
C SER A 345 1.80 -18.22 8.32
N MET A 346 1.89 -17.12 7.56
CA MET A 346 1.38 -15.80 7.98
C MET A 346 -0.11 -15.86 8.29
N ARG A 347 -0.90 -16.44 7.40
CA ARG A 347 -2.36 -16.56 7.57
C ARG A 347 -2.71 -17.32 8.84
N ASN A 348 -2.00 -18.41 9.14
CA ASN A 348 -2.21 -19.20 10.34
C ASN A 348 -1.84 -18.40 11.61
N MET A 349 -0.74 -17.64 11.58
CA MET A 349 -0.34 -16.74 12.68
C MET A 349 -1.40 -15.67 12.94
N MET A 350 -1.89 -15.00 11.90
CA MET A 350 -2.93 -13.97 12.00
C MET A 350 -4.28 -14.53 12.44
N ALA A 351 -4.60 -15.77 12.02
CA ALA A 351 -5.80 -16.45 12.47
C ALA A 351 -5.73 -16.77 13.98
N ALA A 352 -4.55 -17.16 14.49
CA ALA A 352 -4.38 -17.48 15.90
C ALA A 352 -4.60 -16.28 16.84
N THR A 353 -4.46 -15.05 16.33
CA THR A 353 -4.69 -13.82 17.11
C THR A 353 -6.15 -13.36 17.11
N LEU A 354 -7.05 -14.00 16.36
CA LEU A 354 -8.45 -13.56 16.21
C LEU A 354 -9.46 -14.52 16.87
N PRO A 355 -10.56 -14.00 17.46
CA PRO A 355 -11.54 -14.81 18.19
C PRO A 355 -12.18 -15.96 17.37
N ASN A 356 -12.45 -15.76 16.07
CA ASN A 356 -13.03 -16.81 15.21
C ASN A 356 -12.01 -17.49 14.27
N GLY A 357 -10.71 -17.37 14.56
CA GLY A 357 -9.66 -18.02 13.78
C GLY A 357 -9.62 -17.58 12.31
N THR A 358 -9.52 -18.55 11.39
CA THR A 358 -9.38 -18.28 9.94
C THR A 358 -10.61 -17.63 9.30
N GLY A 359 -11.79 -17.77 9.92
CA GLY A 359 -13.03 -17.21 9.39
C GLY A 359 -13.00 -15.68 9.32
N ASP A 360 -12.40 -15.04 10.32
CA ASP A 360 -12.26 -13.57 10.38
C ASP A 360 -11.17 -13.07 9.42
N VAL A 361 -10.17 -13.90 9.09
CA VAL A 361 -9.03 -13.56 8.22
C VAL A 361 -9.41 -13.56 6.74
N ASN A 362 -10.17 -14.56 6.29
CA ASN A 362 -10.51 -14.74 4.87
C ASN A 362 -11.30 -13.55 4.26
N GLY A 363 -11.93 -12.72 5.10
CA GLY A 363 -12.70 -11.56 4.64
C GLY A 363 -11.83 -10.42 4.09
N TRP A 364 -10.58 -10.32 4.56
CA TRP A 364 -9.67 -9.22 4.23
C TRP A 364 -8.30 -9.71 3.74
N LEU A 365 -7.80 -10.88 4.14
CA LEU A 365 -6.54 -11.45 3.64
C LEU A 365 -6.81 -12.48 2.53
N ARG A 366 -6.33 -12.20 1.32
CA ARG A 366 -6.61 -13.00 0.11
C ARG A 366 -5.31 -13.32 -0.64
N ARG A 367 -5.24 -14.55 -1.17
CA ARG A 367 -4.16 -15.02 -2.02
C ARG A 367 -4.69 -15.37 -3.40
N PHE A 368 -4.03 -14.88 -4.43
CA PHE A 368 -4.27 -15.23 -5.81
C PHE A 368 -3.00 -15.79 -6.41
N ASN A 369 -3.10 -16.94 -7.08
CA ASN A 369 -1.96 -17.54 -7.76
C ASN A 369 -2.43 -18.43 -8.92
N LEU A 370 -1.56 -18.66 -9.90
CA LEU A 370 -1.81 -19.54 -11.04
C LEU A 370 -1.30 -20.94 -10.74
N SER A 371 -2.19 -21.92 -10.69
CA SER A 371 -1.82 -23.33 -10.54
C SER A 371 -1.61 -23.98 -11.91
N LEU A 372 -0.40 -24.47 -12.16
CA LEU A 372 -0.06 -25.26 -13.35
C LEU A 372 0.03 -26.75 -12.99
N GLU A 373 -0.36 -27.61 -13.92
CA GLU A 373 -0.21 -29.06 -13.78
C GLU A 373 1.25 -29.48 -13.92
N GLU A 374 1.97 -28.85 -14.84
CA GLU A 374 3.38 -29.10 -15.15
C GLU A 374 4.34 -28.39 -14.18
N GLU A 375 5.64 -28.65 -14.33
CA GLU A 375 6.67 -27.85 -13.65
C GLU A 375 6.62 -26.39 -14.11
N LEU A 376 6.93 -25.46 -13.19
CA LEU A 376 6.99 -24.05 -13.55
C LEU A 376 8.16 -23.80 -14.50
N PRO A 377 7.99 -22.92 -15.50
CA PRO A 377 9.09 -22.54 -16.38
C PRO A 377 10.22 -21.87 -15.58
N ASP A 378 11.44 -22.00 -16.10
CA ASP A 378 12.63 -21.33 -15.58
C ASP A 378 12.41 -19.81 -15.50
N LEU A 379 12.96 -19.16 -14.46
CA LEU A 379 12.71 -17.74 -14.19
C LEU A 379 13.18 -16.80 -15.30
N ALA A 380 14.03 -17.29 -16.21
CA ALA A 380 14.54 -16.55 -17.35
C ALA A 380 14.06 -17.09 -18.71
N ASP A 381 13.11 -18.03 -18.77
CA ASP A 381 12.54 -18.49 -20.05
C ASP A 381 11.48 -17.50 -20.55
N ALA A 382 11.95 -16.43 -21.19
CA ALA A 382 11.09 -15.39 -21.76
C ALA A 382 10.09 -15.93 -22.80
N ARG A 383 10.30 -17.12 -23.36
CA ARG A 383 9.36 -17.74 -24.33
C ARG A 383 8.06 -18.20 -23.66
N ALA A 384 8.09 -18.51 -22.37
CA ALA A 384 6.92 -18.95 -21.61
C ALA A 384 6.00 -17.79 -21.19
N MET A 385 6.43 -16.53 -21.36
CA MET A 385 5.70 -15.36 -20.85
C MET A 385 4.29 -15.23 -21.43
N ASP A 386 4.13 -15.48 -22.74
CA ASP A 386 2.83 -15.32 -23.40
C ASP A 386 1.84 -16.40 -22.99
N ASP A 387 2.29 -17.66 -22.90
CA ASP A 387 1.45 -18.77 -22.44
C ASP A 387 1.03 -18.58 -20.97
N LEU A 388 1.97 -18.17 -20.10
CA LEU A 388 1.67 -17.85 -18.71
C LEU A 388 0.70 -16.68 -18.57
N ALA A 389 0.90 -15.62 -19.36
CA ALA A 389 0.03 -14.45 -19.34
C ALA A 389 -1.39 -14.82 -19.77
N ASN A 390 -1.53 -15.62 -20.83
CA ASN A 390 -2.82 -16.09 -21.32
C ASN A 390 -3.51 -16.98 -20.30
N ALA A 391 -2.80 -17.94 -19.71
CA ALA A 391 -3.34 -18.83 -18.68
C ALA A 391 -3.79 -18.04 -17.43
N ALA A 392 -2.97 -17.09 -16.96
CA ALA A 392 -3.31 -16.21 -15.85
C ALA A 392 -4.56 -15.36 -16.15
N TRP A 393 -4.63 -14.77 -17.35
CA TRP A 393 -5.77 -13.97 -17.78
C TRP A 393 -7.07 -14.77 -17.76
N VAL A 394 -7.08 -15.96 -18.38
CA VAL A 394 -8.26 -16.84 -18.43
C VAL A 394 -8.70 -17.25 -17.02
N LEU A 395 -7.74 -17.60 -16.16
CA LEU A 395 -8.04 -17.96 -14.77
C LEU A 395 -8.69 -16.79 -14.01
N PHE A 396 -8.01 -15.64 -13.94
CA PHE A 396 -8.45 -14.56 -13.06
C PHE A 396 -9.74 -13.89 -13.56
N THR A 397 -9.92 -13.74 -14.86
CA THR A 397 -11.17 -13.16 -15.40
C THR A 397 -12.40 -14.03 -15.17
N SER A 398 -12.22 -15.33 -14.95
CA SER A 398 -13.30 -16.26 -14.62
C SER A 398 -13.43 -16.56 -13.12
N ASP A 399 -12.51 -16.07 -12.29
CA ASP A 399 -12.44 -16.40 -10.86
C ASP A 399 -13.50 -15.62 -10.04
N PRO A 400 -14.48 -16.29 -9.41
CA PRO A 400 -15.45 -15.64 -8.54
C PRO A 400 -14.81 -14.89 -7.36
N ALA A 401 -13.64 -15.34 -6.89
CA ALA A 401 -12.91 -14.67 -5.81
C ALA A 401 -12.39 -13.29 -6.23
N LEU A 402 -12.05 -13.09 -7.51
CA LEU A 402 -11.68 -11.78 -8.05
C LEU A 402 -12.88 -10.83 -8.04
N HIS A 403 -14.06 -11.30 -8.44
CA HIS A 403 -15.30 -10.51 -8.36
C HIS A 403 -15.68 -10.17 -6.91
N ASP A 404 -15.48 -11.09 -5.96
CA ASP A 404 -15.68 -10.82 -4.54
C ASP A 404 -14.68 -9.78 -4.00
N LEU A 405 -13.42 -9.83 -4.44
CA LEU A 405 -12.40 -8.81 -4.12
C LEU A 405 -12.79 -7.45 -4.69
N ALA A 406 -13.20 -7.36 -5.96
CA ALA A 406 -13.59 -6.08 -6.58
C ALA A 406 -14.72 -5.41 -5.80
N ARG A 407 -15.72 -6.18 -5.33
CA ARG A 407 -16.79 -5.67 -4.46
C ARG A 407 -16.27 -5.18 -3.10
N ALA A 408 -15.30 -5.89 -2.52
CA ALA A 408 -14.65 -5.47 -1.28
C ALA A 408 -13.83 -4.18 -1.44
N VAL A 409 -13.15 -4.00 -2.59
CA VAL A 409 -12.42 -2.77 -2.94
C VAL A 409 -13.39 -1.60 -3.14
N LEU A 410 -14.52 -1.81 -3.81
CA LEU A 410 -15.57 -0.79 -3.95
C LEU A 410 -16.17 -0.41 -2.58
N ALA A 411 -16.43 -1.38 -1.70
CA ALA A 411 -16.94 -1.13 -0.35
C ALA A 411 -15.94 -0.35 0.53
N SER A 412 -14.66 -0.74 0.51
CA SER A 412 -13.57 -0.06 1.23
C SER A 412 -13.17 1.29 0.63
N SER A 413 -13.79 1.70 -0.49
CA SER A 413 -13.71 3.09 -0.98
C SER A 413 -14.61 4.04 -0.18
N PHE A 414 -15.45 3.52 0.72
CA PHE A 414 -16.22 4.32 1.67
C PHE A 414 -15.64 4.18 3.07
N TYR A 415 -15.74 5.24 3.85
CA TYR A 415 -15.34 5.29 5.25
C TYR A 415 -16.34 6.16 6.00
N PHE A 416 -16.21 6.32 7.31
CA PHE A 416 -17.10 7.19 8.05
C PHE A 416 -16.38 8.01 9.11
N GLU A 417 -16.98 9.14 9.44
CA GLU A 417 -16.45 10.12 10.39
C GLU A 417 -17.56 10.60 11.32
N LEU A 418 -17.21 10.89 12.57
CA LEU A 418 -18.05 11.61 13.51
C LEU A 418 -18.07 13.10 13.14
N ARG A 419 -19.26 13.70 13.18
CA ARG A 419 -19.42 15.16 13.01
C ARG A 419 -19.05 15.95 14.26
N CYS A 420 -19.25 15.33 15.43
CA CYS A 420 -19.01 15.93 16.74
C CYS A 420 -18.88 14.81 17.78
N ILE A 421 -18.44 15.18 19.00
CA ILE A 421 -18.45 14.28 20.15
C ILE A 421 -19.89 13.79 20.39
N PRO A 422 -20.10 12.47 20.60
CA PRO A 422 -21.42 11.92 20.92
C PRO A 422 -22.06 12.56 22.16
N MET A 423 -23.37 12.76 22.13
CA MET A 423 -24.11 13.33 23.26
C MET A 423 -24.74 12.23 24.10
N TYR A 424 -24.44 12.19 25.40
CA TYR A 424 -25.02 11.19 26.31
C TYR A 424 -26.35 11.67 26.88
N GLU A 425 -27.43 10.96 26.54
CA GLU A 425 -28.78 11.27 27.01
C GLU A 425 -29.59 9.97 27.23
N ASN A 426 -30.27 9.88 28.39
CA ASN A 426 -31.18 8.78 28.73
C ASN A 426 -30.57 7.37 28.58
N GLY A 427 -29.31 7.18 28.97
CA GLY A 427 -28.64 5.88 28.94
C GLY A 427 -28.06 5.47 27.58
N TYR A 428 -28.00 6.38 26.62
CA TYR A 428 -27.40 6.13 25.30
C TYR A 428 -26.56 7.34 24.85
N TYR A 429 -25.54 7.08 24.06
CA TYR A 429 -24.84 8.09 23.29
C TYR A 429 -25.51 8.25 21.93
N THR A 430 -25.90 9.48 21.61
CA THR A 430 -26.38 9.84 20.27
C THR A 430 -25.18 10.27 19.42
N CYS A 431 -24.93 9.53 18.34
CA CYS A 431 -23.82 9.76 17.44
C CYS A 431 -24.34 10.30 16.10
N TYR A 432 -23.73 11.39 15.64
CA TYR A 432 -23.96 11.94 14.31
C TYR A 432 -22.74 11.63 13.44
N VAL A 433 -22.91 10.73 12.47
CA VAL A 433 -21.83 10.32 11.57
C VAL A 433 -22.12 10.69 10.13
N ARG A 434 -21.08 10.73 9.31
CA ARG A 434 -21.18 10.81 7.85
C ARG A 434 -20.44 9.64 7.23
N ILE A 435 -21.06 8.97 6.27
CA ILE A 435 -20.35 8.07 5.36
C ILE A 435 -19.80 8.93 4.22
N LEU A 436 -18.51 8.80 3.96
CA LEU A 436 -17.74 9.56 2.99
C LEU A 436 -17.11 8.59 1.97
N CYS A 437 -16.71 9.11 0.82
CA CYS A 437 -16.01 8.35 -0.21
C CYS A 437 -14.55 8.83 -0.34
N ARG A 438 -13.64 7.88 -0.58
CA ARG A 438 -12.21 8.13 -0.87
C ARG A 438 -11.99 8.64 -2.29
N ILE A 439 -12.95 8.43 -3.19
CA ILE A 439 -12.95 8.97 -4.55
C ILE A 439 -13.79 10.25 -4.53
N HIS A 440 -13.13 11.38 -4.80
CA HIS A 440 -13.72 12.72 -4.73
C HIS A 440 -14.27 13.16 -6.08
N VAL A 441 -15.16 14.15 -6.09
CA VAL A 441 -15.83 14.68 -7.29
C VAL A 441 -14.86 15.18 -8.37
N THR A 442 -13.64 15.54 -7.97
CA THR A 442 -12.55 15.98 -8.86
C THR A 442 -11.93 14.85 -9.68
N LYS A 443 -12.12 13.58 -9.27
CA LYS A 443 -11.53 12.41 -9.94
C LYS A 443 -12.45 11.90 -11.06
N PRO A 444 -11.92 11.55 -12.24
CA PRO A 444 -12.70 11.01 -13.36
C PRO A 444 -13.57 9.79 -12.99
N ALA A 445 -13.05 8.92 -12.12
CA ALA A 445 -13.77 7.73 -11.65
C ALA A 445 -14.99 8.01 -10.78
N PHE A 446 -15.20 9.22 -10.26
CA PHE A 446 -16.24 9.48 -9.26
C PHE A 446 -17.65 9.20 -9.78
N THR A 447 -18.01 9.77 -10.93
CA THR A 447 -19.33 9.55 -11.52
C THR A 447 -19.53 8.09 -11.92
N GLY A 448 -18.49 7.46 -12.48
CA GLY A 448 -18.51 6.04 -12.85
C GLY A 448 -18.72 5.12 -11.64
N LEU A 449 -18.11 5.44 -10.49
CA LEU A 449 -18.33 4.72 -9.24
C LEU A 449 -19.79 4.75 -8.84
N LEU A 450 -20.41 5.94 -8.77
CA LEU A 450 -21.78 6.08 -8.30
C LEU A 450 -22.78 5.38 -9.23
N GLN A 451 -22.60 5.51 -10.55
CA GLN A 451 -23.40 4.80 -11.55
C GLN A 451 -23.28 3.28 -11.39
N LYS A 452 -22.06 2.78 -11.19
CA LYS A 452 -21.81 1.35 -11.00
C LYS A 452 -22.45 0.83 -9.71
N LEU A 453 -22.34 1.56 -8.61
CA LEU A 453 -22.98 1.20 -7.34
C LEU A 453 -24.50 1.15 -7.45
N ASP A 454 -25.11 2.09 -8.17
CA ASP A 454 -26.56 2.09 -8.41
C ASP A 454 -26.99 0.89 -9.27
N ALA A 455 -26.29 0.62 -10.37
CA ALA A 455 -26.53 -0.53 -11.24
C ALA A 455 -26.39 -1.87 -10.49
N MET A 456 -25.50 -1.94 -9.50
CA MET A 456 -25.32 -3.13 -8.64
C MET A 456 -26.32 -3.19 -7.47
N GLY A 457 -27.26 -2.23 -7.36
CA GLY A 457 -28.24 -2.15 -6.29
C GLY A 457 -27.61 -1.98 -4.90
N ALA A 458 -26.48 -1.27 -4.82
CA ALA A 458 -25.69 -1.15 -3.60
C ALA A 458 -26.44 -0.38 -2.50
N ARG A 459 -26.41 -0.89 -1.26
CA ARG A 459 -27.05 -0.27 -0.08
C ARG A 459 -26.17 -0.42 1.15
N PHE A 460 -26.05 0.63 1.96
CA PHE A 460 -25.37 0.53 3.25
C PHE A 460 -26.25 -0.20 4.29
N LEU A 461 -25.61 -1.02 5.11
CA LEU A 461 -26.17 -1.75 6.23
C LEU A 461 -25.47 -1.30 7.51
N LEU A 462 -26.25 -1.04 8.55
CA LEU A 462 -25.75 -0.67 9.87
C LEU A 462 -26.08 -1.80 10.85
N GLN A 463 -25.07 -2.32 11.54
CA GLN A 463 -25.20 -3.47 12.46
C GLN A 463 -25.97 -4.65 11.84
N LYS A 464 -25.67 -4.96 10.57
CA LYS A 464 -26.34 -6.00 9.76
C LYS A 464 -27.84 -5.79 9.50
N ARG A 465 -28.44 -4.68 9.94
CA ARG A 465 -29.82 -4.31 9.60
C ARG A 465 -29.80 -3.37 8.39
N THR A 466 -30.78 -3.54 7.49
CA THR A 466 -31.06 -2.52 6.48
C THR A 466 -31.47 -1.27 7.21
N ALA A 467 -30.64 -0.24 7.20
CA ALA A 467 -30.93 0.98 7.91
C ALA A 467 -32.12 1.66 7.23
N ARG A 468 -33.25 1.76 7.94
CA ARG A 468 -34.49 2.39 7.43
C ARG A 468 -34.31 3.87 7.05
N GLN A 469 -33.18 4.50 7.40
CA GLN A 469 -32.88 5.91 7.19
C GLN A 469 -31.75 6.18 6.18
N ILE A 470 -31.13 5.15 5.60
CA ILE A 470 -30.03 5.33 4.63
C ILE A 470 -30.65 5.52 3.23
N LYS A 471 -30.54 6.75 2.69
CA LYS A 471 -30.84 7.07 1.29
C LYS A 471 -30.04 6.17 0.32
N PRO A 472 -30.55 5.93 -0.91
CA PRO A 472 -29.75 5.33 -1.97
C PRO A 472 -28.44 6.09 -2.18
N VAL A 473 -27.38 5.36 -2.55
CA VAL A 473 -26.02 5.92 -2.75
C VAL A 473 -26.05 7.11 -3.73
N ALA A 474 -26.85 7.03 -4.79
CA ALA A 474 -26.96 8.04 -5.83
C ALA A 474 -27.59 9.38 -5.41
N ALA A 475 -28.03 9.54 -4.16
CA ALA A 475 -28.74 10.73 -3.68
C ALA A 475 -28.09 11.43 -2.47
N SER A 476 -26.81 11.12 -2.19
CA SER A 476 -26.12 11.55 -0.97
C SER A 476 -24.89 12.40 -1.31
N PHE A 477 -25.07 13.72 -1.39
CA PHE A 477 -24.00 14.67 -1.70
C PHE A 477 -23.95 15.80 -0.67
N ASP A 478 -22.76 16.35 -0.45
CA ASP A 478 -22.57 17.61 0.27
C ASP A 478 -22.61 18.82 -0.68
N GLN A 479 -22.32 20.00 -0.14
CA GLN A 479 -22.36 21.27 -0.88
C GLN A 479 -21.26 21.37 -1.95
N THR A 480 -20.21 20.57 -1.86
CA THR A 480 -19.11 20.56 -2.83
C THR A 480 -19.32 19.52 -3.93
N GLY A 481 -20.41 18.75 -3.86
CA GLY A 481 -20.70 17.65 -4.79
C GLY A 481 -20.00 16.34 -4.43
N ASN A 482 -19.30 16.26 -3.30
CA ASN A 482 -18.69 15.02 -2.83
C ASN A 482 -19.76 14.08 -2.25
N PHE A 483 -19.53 12.77 -2.37
CA PHE A 483 -20.41 11.80 -1.73
C PHE A 483 -20.36 11.99 -0.21
N SER A 484 -21.52 12.19 0.38
CA SER A 484 -21.61 12.47 1.80
C SER A 484 -22.99 12.13 2.34
N GLN A 485 -23.06 11.06 3.13
CA GLN A 485 -24.32 10.53 3.63
C GLN A 485 -24.41 10.65 5.15
N PRO A 486 -25.27 11.54 5.68
CA PRO A 486 -25.47 11.66 7.13
C PRO A 486 -26.22 10.44 7.67
N VAL A 487 -25.78 9.94 8.82
CA VAL A 487 -26.44 8.86 9.57
C VAL A 487 -26.49 9.26 11.04
N SER A 488 -27.64 9.06 11.68
CA SER A 488 -27.83 9.23 13.12
C SER A 488 -28.03 7.86 13.74
N LEU A 489 -27.32 7.58 14.83
CA LEU A 489 -27.43 6.31 15.53
C LEU A 489 -27.27 6.50 17.04
N ARG A 490 -27.71 5.51 17.81
CA ARG A 490 -27.57 5.49 19.27
C ARG A 490 -26.82 4.23 19.68
N VAL A 491 -25.78 4.38 20.48
CA VAL A 491 -25.03 3.27 21.10
C VAL A 491 -25.17 3.35 22.62
N ARG A 492 -25.01 2.20 23.31
CA ARG A 492 -25.02 2.20 24.78
C ARG A 492 -23.64 2.48 25.36
N ASP A 493 -22.62 2.05 24.64
CA ASP A 493 -21.22 2.15 25.02
C ASP A 493 -20.42 2.74 23.85
N LEU A 494 -19.43 3.59 24.14
CA LEU A 494 -18.54 4.14 23.12
C LEU A 494 -17.55 3.09 22.59
N GLU A 495 -17.30 2.03 23.36
CA GLU A 495 -16.49 0.88 22.92
C GLU A 495 -17.27 -0.09 22.02
N GLU A 496 -18.60 0.05 21.93
CA GLU A 496 -19.44 -0.79 21.08
C GLU A 496 -19.00 -0.68 19.60
N PRO A 497 -18.63 -1.79 18.94
CA PRO A 497 -18.12 -1.73 17.57
C PRO A 497 -19.26 -1.41 16.59
N LEU A 498 -19.07 -0.35 15.80
CA LEU A 498 -19.97 0.03 14.73
C LEU A 498 -19.63 -0.73 13.44
N ASP A 499 -20.45 -1.74 13.13
CA ASP A 499 -20.38 -2.51 11.89
C ASP A 499 -21.19 -1.84 10.78
N VAL A 500 -20.50 -1.23 9.81
CA VAL A 500 -21.07 -0.60 8.63
C VAL A 500 -20.60 -1.38 7.40
N ARG A 501 -21.56 -1.80 6.57
CA ARG A 501 -21.28 -2.61 5.39
C ARG A 501 -21.95 -2.04 4.15
N LEU A 502 -21.35 -2.24 2.99
CA LEU A 502 -21.98 -2.07 1.69
C LEU A 502 -22.43 -3.44 1.18
N ARG A 503 -23.73 -3.59 0.86
CA ARG A 503 -24.28 -4.82 0.27
C ARG A 503 -24.73 -4.53 -1.16
N PHE A 504 -24.35 -5.40 -2.09
CA PHE A 504 -24.84 -5.39 -3.47
C PHE A 504 -25.99 -6.38 -3.62
N LEU A 505 -26.85 -6.17 -4.63
CA LEU A 505 -28.00 -7.03 -4.88
C LEU A 505 -27.55 -8.49 -5.06
N GLY A 506 -28.16 -9.43 -4.32
CA GLY A 506 -27.84 -10.85 -4.40
C GLY A 506 -26.51 -11.27 -3.77
N THR A 507 -25.84 -10.39 -3.01
CA THR A 507 -24.53 -10.68 -2.39
C THR A 507 -24.53 -10.47 -0.88
N ARG A 508 -23.43 -10.91 -0.23
CA ARG A 508 -23.16 -10.61 1.19
C ARG A 508 -22.86 -9.12 1.40
N GLY A 509 -22.86 -8.69 2.67
CA GLY A 509 -22.36 -7.36 3.05
C GLY A 509 -20.82 -7.35 3.16
N TYR A 510 -20.20 -6.34 2.57
CA TYR A 510 -18.77 -6.07 2.62
C TYR A 510 -18.51 -4.92 3.58
N HIS A 511 -17.53 -5.03 4.46
CA HIS A 511 -17.17 -3.93 5.35
C HIS A 511 -16.72 -2.72 4.54
N ILE A 512 -17.18 -1.53 4.96
CA ILE A 512 -16.54 -0.30 4.51
C ILE A 512 -15.21 -0.13 5.26
N SER A 513 -14.42 0.85 4.86
CA SER A 513 -13.09 1.10 5.41
C SER A 513 -13.12 1.31 6.92
N ALA A 514 -12.12 0.75 7.61
CA ALA A 514 -11.96 0.64 9.06
C ALA A 514 -13.10 -0.09 9.81
N SER A 515 -14.15 -0.57 9.13
CA SER A 515 -15.26 -1.23 9.81
C SER A 515 -14.96 -2.72 10.10
N PRO A 516 -15.38 -3.25 11.28
CA PRO A 516 -16.04 -2.55 12.39
C PRO A 516 -15.06 -1.72 13.24
N VAL A 517 -15.51 -0.56 13.72
CA VAL A 517 -14.73 0.35 14.58
C VAL A 517 -15.62 0.95 15.66
N SER A 518 -15.10 1.13 16.87
CA SER A 518 -15.82 1.73 17.98
C SER A 518 -15.91 3.26 17.84
N ILE A 519 -16.88 3.86 18.53
CA ILE A 519 -17.04 5.32 18.54
C ILE A 519 -15.85 5.98 19.26
N ASP A 520 -15.36 5.37 20.32
CA ASP A 520 -14.17 5.82 21.04
C ASP A 520 -12.92 5.88 20.13
N THR A 521 -12.68 4.84 19.31
CA THR A 521 -11.56 4.85 18.36
C THR A 521 -11.67 6.01 17.37
N LEU A 522 -12.88 6.33 16.88
CA LEU A 522 -13.08 7.46 15.98
C LEU A 522 -12.84 8.81 16.68
N ILE A 523 -13.29 8.97 17.92
CA ILE A 523 -13.02 10.18 18.73
C ILE A 523 -11.52 10.42 18.85
N LYS A 524 -10.75 9.35 19.15
CA LYS A 524 -9.29 9.39 19.27
C LYS A 524 -8.61 9.69 17.94
N GLN A 525 -8.97 8.99 16.87
CA GLN A 525 -8.40 9.19 15.53
C GLN A 525 -8.67 10.60 14.97
N GLN A 526 -9.88 11.12 15.16
CA GLN A 526 -10.27 12.45 14.71
C GLN A 526 -9.87 13.58 15.68
N LYS A 527 -9.26 13.25 16.84
CA LYS A 527 -8.83 14.21 17.87
C LYS A 527 -9.96 15.16 18.33
N LEU A 528 -11.20 14.66 18.44
CA LEU A 528 -12.38 15.51 18.69
C LEU A 528 -12.39 16.15 20.10
N GLU A 529 -11.76 15.51 21.08
CA GLU A 529 -11.62 16.05 22.44
C GLU A 529 -10.79 17.34 22.47
N LEU A 530 -9.71 17.39 21.68
CA LEU A 530 -8.84 18.57 21.55
C LEU A 530 -9.54 19.72 20.82
N ALA A 531 -10.36 19.41 19.81
CA ALA A 531 -11.15 20.41 19.10
C ALA A 531 -12.14 21.13 20.03
N SER A 532 -12.73 20.40 20.97
CA SER A 532 -13.69 20.94 21.94
C SER A 532 -13.03 21.90 22.95
N LEU A 533 -11.79 21.61 23.35
CA LEU A 533 -10.99 22.50 24.22
C LEU A 533 -10.55 23.78 23.50
N SER A 534 -10.20 23.70 22.21
CA SER A 534 -9.84 24.88 21.41
C SER A 534 -11.00 25.86 21.22
N HIS A 535 -12.23 25.34 21.07
CA HIS A 535 -13.45 26.16 20.99
C HIS A 535 -13.85 26.74 22.36
N ALA A 536 -13.59 26.03 23.46
CA ALA A 536 -13.81 26.55 24.81
C ALA A 536 -12.84 27.70 25.16
N GLY A 537 -11.61 27.68 24.65
CA GLY A 537 -10.64 28.78 24.82
C GLY A 537 -10.98 30.05 24.04
N SER A 538 -11.63 29.92 22.88
CA SER A 538 -12.10 31.07 22.08
C SER A 538 -13.34 31.76 22.69
N ALA A 539 -14.14 31.03 23.48
CA ALA A 539 -15.30 31.57 24.18
C ALA A 539 -14.95 32.51 25.36
N TYR A 540 -13.69 32.55 25.81
CA TYR A 540 -13.25 33.43 26.90
C TYR A 540 -12.78 34.83 26.47
N ASN A 541 -12.68 35.11 25.16
CA ASN A 541 -12.31 36.43 24.63
C ASN A 541 -13.42 37.06 23.78
N SER A 542 -14.62 37.22 24.36
CA SER A 542 -15.58 38.22 23.88
C SER A 542 -16.16 39.04 25.04
N PRO A 543 -15.88 40.35 25.14
CA PRO A 543 -16.56 41.19 26.12
C PRO A 543 -17.95 41.53 25.57
N THR A 544 -18.95 40.77 26.01
CA THR A 544 -20.37 41.07 25.79
C THR A 544 -20.80 42.29 26.64
N LYS A 545 -20.74 43.50 26.08
CA LYS A 545 -21.50 44.65 26.62
C LYS A 545 -22.92 44.66 26.05
N LYS A 546 -23.83 43.92 26.68
CA LYS A 546 -25.29 44.14 26.54
C LYS A 546 -25.70 45.33 27.41
N ARG A 547 -26.06 46.46 26.78
CA ARG A 547 -26.77 47.57 27.44
C ARG A 547 -28.24 47.18 27.66
N ARG A 548 -28.69 47.20 28.91
CA ARG A 548 -30.13 47.20 29.28
C ARG A 548 -30.69 48.62 29.23
N PRO A 549 -31.96 48.82 28.84
CA PRO A 549 -32.62 50.12 28.96
C PRO A 549 -33.33 50.22 30.31
N SER A 550 -33.14 51.32 31.02
CA SER A 550 -34.07 51.77 32.07
C SER A 550 -34.18 53.29 31.99
N GLY A 551 -35.41 53.77 31.80
CA GLY A 551 -35.74 55.18 31.89
C GLY A 551 -36.13 55.53 33.32
N HIS A 552 -35.68 56.69 33.81
CA HIS A 552 -36.54 57.75 34.34
C HIS A 552 -35.74 58.99 34.77
N CYS A 553 -36.15 60.12 34.18
CA CYS A 553 -36.34 61.46 34.74
C CYS A 553 -35.30 62.16 35.65
N HIS A 554 -34.79 63.27 35.12
CA HIS A 554 -34.45 64.57 35.75
C HIS A 554 -33.69 64.64 37.09
N ARG A 555 -32.48 65.24 37.05
CA ARG A 555 -32.24 66.61 37.56
C ARG A 555 -30.88 67.19 37.15
N LYS A 556 -30.88 68.51 36.97
CA LYS A 556 -29.81 69.43 36.59
C LYS A 556 -28.57 69.35 37.53
N VAL A 557 -27.38 69.68 37.02
CA VAL A 557 -26.59 70.91 37.34
C VAL A 557 -25.10 70.76 36.96
N LYS A 558 -24.69 71.63 36.01
CA LYS A 558 -23.44 72.43 35.83
C LYS A 558 -22.02 71.87 36.03
N ARG A 559 -21.21 72.19 34.99
CA ARG A 559 -19.82 72.75 34.97
C ARG A 559 -18.71 71.82 35.51
N HIS A 560 -17.47 71.79 35.02
CA HIS A 560 -16.67 72.63 34.12
C HIS A 560 -15.45 71.79 33.63
N CYS A 561 -14.81 72.25 32.55
CA CYS A 561 -13.36 72.29 32.25
C CYS A 561 -12.38 71.70 33.30
N SER A 562 -11.23 71.09 32.98
CA SER A 562 -10.31 71.33 31.86
C SER A 562 -9.12 70.34 31.91
N SER A 563 -8.50 70.18 30.74
CA SER A 563 -7.19 69.61 30.43
C SER A 563 -6.02 70.04 31.34
N VAL A 564 -5.06 69.13 31.55
CA VAL A 564 -3.59 69.35 31.66
C VAL A 564 -2.96 67.96 31.45
N ARG A 565 -1.93 67.68 30.65
CA ARG A 565 -1.18 68.32 29.55
C ARG A 565 -0.54 67.16 28.77
#